data_AF-A0A3D1P3U2-F1
#
_entry.id   AF-A0A3D1P3U2-F1
#
_cell.length_a   1.000
_cell.length_b   1.000
_cell.length_c   1.000
_cell.angle_alpha   90.00
_cell.angle_beta   90.00
_cell.angle_gamma   90.00
#
_symmetry.space_group_name_H-M   'P 1'
#
loop_
_entity.id
_entity.type
_entity.pdbx_description
1 polymer ?
#
loop_
_entity_poly.entity_id
_entity_poly.type
_entity_poly.pdbx_seq_one_letter_code
_entity_poly.pdbx_strand_id
1 'polypeptide(L)'
;MTGSGFRERYLDVLASIYLYNEHRGYTSLDRVLDAVRQRCPDDAEFQAEIAKHRADEEKHYRMFRRWFERQGRMPLQVDSGVGHIDRFIQWVFRCSIEELDTSEIVGSEDDFERLCRVIMLTEQRGYAQVEIILKNRLIMSDPVMKRIFQIVHKDEPDHFLPYQRWLERQGRATAKWNERAADWCIHKILMLAKLPALFLDAGRPRLQRWPDEDDAITAH
;
A
#
# COMPACT_ATOMS: atom_id res chain seq x y z
N MET A 1 -24.26 1.31 -18.76
CA MET A 1 -24.50 1.47 -17.30
C MET A 1 -25.22 2.80 -17.09
N THR A 2 -26.33 2.82 -16.35
CA THR A 2 -26.94 4.08 -15.88
C THR A 2 -25.93 4.83 -14.99
N GLY A 3 -26.04 6.15 -14.86
CA GLY A 3 -25.09 6.97 -14.08
C GLY A 3 -24.89 6.48 -12.63
N SER A 4 -25.91 5.85 -12.04
CA SER A 4 -25.84 5.22 -10.72
C SER A 4 -24.91 4.00 -10.68
N GLY A 5 -25.07 3.07 -11.62
CA GLY A 5 -24.29 1.82 -11.65
C GLY A 5 -22.81 2.05 -11.95
N PHE A 6 -22.48 3.07 -12.75
CA PHE A 6 -21.08 3.46 -13.01
C PHE A 6 -20.38 3.91 -11.73
N ARG A 7 -21.03 4.81 -10.96
CA ARG A 7 -20.48 5.33 -9.72
C ARG A 7 -20.26 4.22 -8.70
N GLU A 8 -21.26 3.37 -8.51
CA GLU A 8 -21.18 2.26 -7.55
C GLU A 8 -20.04 1.31 -7.91
N ARG A 9 -19.92 0.93 -9.20
CA ARG A 9 -18.81 0.09 -9.68
C ARG A 9 -17.45 0.75 -9.45
N TYR A 10 -17.35 2.06 -9.70
CA TYR A 10 -16.12 2.79 -9.52
C TYR A 10 -15.68 2.78 -8.05
N LEU A 11 -16.59 3.08 -7.12
CA LEU A 11 -16.31 3.04 -5.69
C LEU A 11 -15.98 1.63 -5.19
N ASP A 12 -16.67 0.62 -5.71
CA ASP A 12 -16.43 -0.79 -5.38
C ASP A 12 -15.01 -1.25 -5.79
N VAL A 13 -14.59 -0.94 -7.01
CA VAL A 13 -13.24 -1.24 -7.50
C VAL A 13 -12.19 -0.49 -6.69
N LEU A 14 -12.36 0.82 -6.52
CA LEU A 14 -11.42 1.65 -5.78
C LEU A 14 -11.24 1.15 -4.34
N ALA A 15 -12.33 0.95 -3.62
CA ALA A 15 -12.30 0.50 -2.24
C ALA A 15 -11.70 -0.90 -2.09
N SER A 16 -11.95 -1.80 -3.04
CA SER A 16 -11.38 -3.16 -3.01
C SER A 16 -9.86 -3.15 -3.15
N ILE A 17 -9.33 -2.27 -4.00
CA ILE A 17 -7.89 -2.12 -4.22
C ILE A 17 -7.22 -1.48 -3.02
N TYR A 18 -7.80 -0.41 -2.48
CA TYR A 18 -7.26 0.21 -1.28
C TYR A 18 -7.29 -0.76 -0.11
N LEU A 19 -8.40 -1.46 0.13
CA LEU A 19 -8.48 -2.50 1.16
C LEU A 19 -7.37 -3.55 1.01
N TYR A 20 -7.11 -4.01 -0.22
CA TYR A 20 -6.01 -4.94 -0.49
C TYR A 20 -4.64 -4.31 -0.19
N ASN A 21 -4.39 -3.10 -0.70
CA ASN A 21 -3.10 -2.42 -0.51
C ASN A 21 -2.82 -2.11 0.97
N GLU A 22 -3.79 -1.60 1.72
CA GLU A 22 -3.64 -1.34 3.16
C GLU A 22 -3.33 -2.64 3.93
N HIS A 23 -4.03 -3.74 3.60
CA HIS A 23 -3.77 -5.04 4.20
C HIS A 23 -2.34 -5.53 3.93
N ARG A 24 -1.91 -5.41 2.67
CA ARG A 24 -0.56 -5.78 2.26
C ARG A 24 0.49 -4.89 2.90
N GLY A 25 0.23 -3.59 3.02
CA GLY A 25 1.10 -2.65 3.71
C GLY A 25 1.38 -3.11 5.13
N TYR A 26 0.34 -3.18 5.98
CA TYR A 26 0.61 -3.32 7.41
C TYR A 26 1.19 -4.69 7.76
N THR A 27 0.78 -5.75 7.04
CA THR A 27 1.32 -7.11 7.23
C THR A 27 2.78 -7.19 6.79
N SER A 28 3.17 -6.41 5.79
CA SER A 28 4.56 -6.35 5.31
C SER A 28 5.43 -5.48 6.19
N LEU A 29 4.87 -4.41 6.76
CA LEU A 29 5.58 -3.56 7.69
C LEU A 29 5.96 -4.27 8.99
N ASP A 30 5.26 -5.34 9.38
CA ASP A 30 5.69 -6.19 10.49
C ASP A 30 7.11 -6.75 10.22
N ARG A 31 7.37 -7.24 8.98
CA ARG A 31 8.70 -7.71 8.55
C ARG A 31 9.72 -6.59 8.45
N VAL A 32 9.32 -5.41 7.96
CA VAL A 32 10.19 -4.24 7.87
C VAL A 32 10.61 -3.76 9.27
N LEU A 33 9.67 -3.76 10.22
CA LEU A 33 9.95 -3.35 11.59
C LEU A 33 10.95 -4.29 12.26
N ASP A 34 10.83 -5.60 12.03
CA ASP A 34 11.82 -6.58 12.51
C ASP A 34 13.19 -6.36 11.87
N ALA A 35 13.24 -6.07 10.57
CA ALA A 35 14.49 -5.72 9.89
C ALA A 35 15.12 -4.45 10.48
N VAL A 36 14.33 -3.42 10.75
CA VAL A 36 14.81 -2.15 11.32
C VAL A 36 15.33 -2.33 12.74
N ARG A 37 14.65 -3.12 13.57
CA ARG A 37 15.11 -3.45 14.94
C ARG A 37 16.48 -4.11 14.94
N GLN A 38 16.74 -4.98 13.96
CA GLN A 38 18.04 -5.65 13.82
C GLN A 38 19.11 -4.72 13.25
N ARG A 39 18.80 -3.93 12.21
CA ARG A 39 19.78 -3.07 11.52
C ARG A 39 20.11 -1.79 12.28
N CYS A 40 19.12 -1.25 12.98
CA CYS A 40 19.17 0.04 13.66
C CYS A 40 18.68 -0.09 15.12
N PRO A 41 19.33 -0.93 15.96
CA PRO A 41 18.87 -1.20 17.32
C PRO A 41 18.84 0.06 18.20
N ASP A 42 19.74 1.01 17.95
CA ASP A 42 19.86 2.25 18.72
C ASP A 42 19.02 3.42 18.16
N ASP A 43 18.35 3.24 17.01
CA ASP A 43 17.49 4.28 16.40
C ASP A 43 16.02 4.09 16.81
N ALA A 44 15.76 4.34 18.10
CA ALA A 44 14.43 4.17 18.69
C ALA A 44 13.37 5.08 18.05
N GLU A 45 13.77 6.25 17.55
CA GLU A 45 12.88 7.18 16.83
C GLU A 45 12.42 6.56 15.51
N PHE A 46 13.35 6.07 14.68
CA PHE A 46 13.01 5.44 13.41
C PHE A 46 12.13 4.19 13.59
N GLN A 47 12.42 3.36 14.60
CA GLN A 47 11.57 2.21 14.94
C GLN A 47 10.15 2.63 15.33
N ALA A 48 9.99 3.69 16.14
CA ALA A 48 8.68 4.18 16.55
C ALA A 48 7.89 4.76 15.37
N GLU A 49 8.56 5.44 14.45
CA GLU A 49 7.94 5.98 13.24
C GLU A 49 7.41 4.88 12.31
N ILE A 50 8.17 3.79 12.12
CA ILE A 50 7.72 2.64 11.33
C ILE A 50 6.57 1.90 12.03
N ALA A 51 6.65 1.73 13.36
CA ALA A 51 5.55 1.14 14.12
C ALA A 51 4.25 1.97 14.00
N LYS A 52 4.38 3.30 13.99
CA LYS A 52 3.25 4.20 13.75
C LYS A 52 2.71 4.04 12.32
N HIS A 53 3.58 4.04 11.31
CA HIS A 53 3.21 3.81 9.90
C HIS A 53 2.36 2.52 9.77
N ARG A 54 2.82 1.42 10.34
CA ARG A 54 2.10 0.14 10.37
C ARG A 54 0.75 0.22 11.07
N ALA A 55 0.65 0.96 12.17
CA ALA A 55 -0.62 1.16 12.87
C ALA A 55 -1.61 2.01 12.06
N ASP A 56 -1.12 2.99 11.31
CA ASP A 56 -1.94 3.82 10.43
C ASP A 56 -2.47 3.03 9.23
N GLU A 57 -1.66 2.20 8.58
CA GLU A 57 -2.13 1.31 7.50
C GLU A 57 -3.19 0.31 7.99
N GLU A 58 -3.03 -0.28 9.18
CA GLU A 58 -4.08 -1.14 9.76
C GLU A 58 -5.37 -0.35 10.03
N LYS A 59 -5.25 0.88 10.53
CA LYS A 59 -6.40 1.78 10.72
C LYS A 59 -7.08 2.06 9.37
N HIS A 60 -6.30 2.29 8.31
CA HIS A 60 -6.81 2.53 6.96
C HIS A 60 -7.54 1.31 6.41
N TYR A 61 -6.95 0.12 6.54
CA TYR A 61 -7.59 -1.15 6.21
C TYR A 61 -8.96 -1.30 6.89
N ARG A 62 -9.00 -1.10 8.22
CA ARG A 62 -10.25 -1.20 9.00
C ARG A 62 -11.30 -0.19 8.56
N MET A 63 -10.90 1.01 8.14
CA MET A 63 -11.82 2.01 7.58
C MET A 63 -12.45 1.54 6.26
N PHE A 64 -11.67 0.98 5.33
CA PHE A 64 -12.21 0.44 4.08
C PHE A 64 -13.09 -0.79 4.31
N ARG A 65 -12.68 -1.71 5.20
CA ARG A 65 -13.51 -2.85 5.63
C ARG A 65 -14.87 -2.36 6.15
N ARG A 66 -14.86 -1.36 7.05
CA ARG A 66 -16.09 -0.79 7.61
C ARG A 66 -16.98 -0.14 6.55
N TRP A 67 -16.40 0.46 5.52
CA TRP A 67 -17.17 0.98 4.38
C TRP A 67 -17.92 -0.15 3.66
N PHE A 68 -17.28 -1.28 3.39
CA PHE A 68 -17.93 -2.45 2.78
C PHE A 68 -19.00 -3.08 3.68
N GLU A 69 -18.73 -3.23 4.97
CA GLU A 69 -19.70 -3.73 5.95
C GLU A 69 -21.00 -2.90 5.95
N ARG A 70 -20.89 -1.58 5.88
CA ARG A 70 -22.06 -0.68 5.82
C ARG A 70 -22.90 -0.84 4.54
N GLN A 71 -22.30 -1.39 3.48
CA GLN A 71 -22.98 -1.68 2.22
C GLN A 71 -23.51 -3.13 2.17
N GLY A 72 -23.24 -3.95 3.20
CA GLY A 72 -23.70 -5.34 3.29
C GLY A 72 -23.07 -6.27 2.24
N ARG A 73 -21.84 -5.99 1.79
CA ARG A 73 -21.18 -6.74 0.72
C ARG A 73 -19.67 -6.84 0.93
N MET A 74 -19.08 -7.94 0.45
CA MET A 74 -17.63 -8.17 0.48
C MET A 74 -16.90 -7.39 -0.65
N PRO A 75 -15.61 -7.04 -0.48
CA PRO A 75 -14.80 -6.46 -1.56
C PRO A 75 -14.65 -7.42 -2.74
N LEU A 76 -14.35 -6.86 -3.92
CA LEU A 76 -13.98 -7.64 -5.09
C LEU A 76 -12.67 -8.40 -4.81
N GLN A 77 -12.57 -9.61 -5.34
CA GLN A 77 -11.33 -10.35 -5.30
C GLN A 77 -10.31 -9.68 -6.24
N VAL A 78 -9.21 -9.23 -5.65
CA VAL A 78 -8.06 -8.65 -6.35
C VAL A 78 -6.81 -9.46 -6.02
N ASP A 79 -5.80 -9.37 -6.88
CA ASP A 79 -4.55 -10.12 -6.76
C ASP A 79 -3.34 -9.17 -6.66
N SER A 80 -2.16 -9.74 -6.45
CA SER A 80 -0.89 -8.97 -6.36
C SER A 80 -0.57 -8.14 -7.61
N GLY A 81 -1.30 -8.34 -8.73
CA GLY A 81 -1.24 -7.47 -9.89
C GLY A 81 -1.75 -6.05 -9.65
N VAL A 82 -2.49 -5.79 -8.58
CA VAL A 82 -2.87 -4.42 -8.14
C VAL A 82 -2.06 -3.92 -6.94
N GLY A 83 -1.28 -4.79 -6.29
CA GLY A 83 -0.42 -4.47 -5.16
C GLY A 83 0.81 -3.67 -5.58
N HIS A 84 0.91 -2.42 -5.12
CA HIS A 84 2.05 -1.57 -5.45
C HIS A 84 3.36 -2.12 -4.89
N ILE A 85 3.37 -2.48 -3.61
CA ILE A 85 4.57 -2.96 -2.91
C ILE A 85 5.02 -4.31 -3.47
N ASP A 86 4.10 -5.24 -3.74
CA ASP A 86 4.37 -6.55 -4.34
C ASP A 86 5.11 -6.42 -5.67
N ARG A 87 4.58 -5.58 -6.55
CA ARG A 87 5.15 -5.35 -7.88
C ARG A 87 6.51 -4.66 -7.81
N PHE A 88 6.68 -3.76 -6.86
CA PHE A 88 7.94 -3.05 -6.68
C PHE A 88 9.02 -4.00 -6.15
N ILE A 89 8.71 -4.78 -5.12
CA ILE A 89 9.63 -5.77 -4.56
C ILE A 89 10.00 -6.81 -5.61
N GLN A 90 9.02 -7.35 -6.35
CA GLN A 90 9.28 -8.28 -7.44
C GLN A 90 10.21 -7.70 -8.51
N TRP A 91 10.09 -6.41 -8.82
CA TRP A 91 10.95 -5.77 -9.81
C TRP A 91 12.37 -5.54 -9.28
N VAL A 92 12.48 -5.09 -8.04
CA VAL A 92 13.72 -4.62 -7.42
C VAL A 92 14.54 -5.80 -6.87
N PHE A 93 13.92 -6.64 -6.06
CA PHE A 93 14.55 -7.76 -5.37
C PHE A 93 14.42 -9.09 -6.11
N ARG A 94 13.61 -9.15 -7.18
CA ARG A 94 13.39 -10.36 -8.01
C ARG A 94 12.78 -11.55 -7.25
N CYS A 95 12.20 -11.28 -6.08
CA CYS A 95 11.42 -12.23 -5.27
C CYS A 95 10.05 -11.62 -4.93
N SER A 96 9.12 -12.45 -4.46
CA SER A 96 7.91 -11.98 -3.79
C SER A 96 8.23 -11.38 -2.42
N ILE A 97 7.30 -10.61 -1.87
CA ILE A 97 7.44 -10.04 -0.52
C ILE A 97 7.41 -11.13 0.57
N GLU A 98 6.75 -12.26 0.31
CA GLU A 98 6.80 -13.48 1.13
C GLU A 98 8.18 -14.14 1.13
N GLU A 99 8.86 -14.11 0.00
CA GLU A 99 10.21 -14.67 -0.18
C GLU A 99 11.32 -13.69 0.22
N LEU A 100 10.96 -12.51 0.69
CA LEU A 100 11.91 -11.48 1.09
C LEU A 100 12.59 -11.93 2.41
N ASP A 101 13.83 -12.41 2.31
CA ASP A 101 14.62 -12.78 3.47
C ASP A 101 15.09 -11.50 4.21
N THR A 102 14.34 -11.15 5.25
CA THR A 102 14.67 -10.01 6.12
C THR A 102 16.07 -10.11 6.73
N SER A 103 16.58 -11.32 6.98
CA SER A 103 17.92 -11.52 7.56
C SER A 103 19.03 -11.23 6.55
N GLU A 104 18.85 -11.63 5.28
CA GLU A 104 19.78 -11.29 4.19
C GLU A 104 19.78 -9.78 3.90
N ILE A 105 18.59 -9.16 3.88
CA ILE A 105 18.47 -7.71 3.63
C ILE A 105 19.08 -6.89 4.76
N VAL A 106 18.90 -7.30 6.02
CA VAL A 106 19.54 -6.64 7.17
C VAL A 106 21.06 -6.82 7.14
N GLY A 107 21.54 -7.97 6.65
CA GLY A 107 22.97 -8.26 6.53
C GLY A 107 23.70 -7.37 5.50
N SER A 108 22.97 -6.71 4.60
CA SER A 108 23.50 -5.88 3.52
C SER A 108 23.04 -4.43 3.65
N GLU A 109 23.97 -3.51 3.86
CA GLU A 109 23.67 -2.07 3.94
C GLU A 109 22.97 -1.55 2.67
N ASP A 110 23.46 -1.98 1.50
CA ASP A 110 22.92 -1.56 0.22
C ASP A 110 21.48 -2.05 -0.01
N ASP A 111 21.15 -3.27 0.44
CA ASP A 111 19.81 -3.84 0.29
C ASP A 111 18.82 -3.26 1.30
N PHE A 112 19.25 -3.01 2.54
CA PHE A 112 18.40 -2.32 3.52
C PHE A 112 18.06 -0.89 3.08
N GLU A 113 19.04 -0.15 2.56
CA GLU A 113 18.79 1.17 1.97
C GLU A 113 17.87 1.10 0.76
N ARG A 114 18.06 0.08 -0.09
CA ARG A 114 17.21 -0.14 -1.25
C ARG A 114 15.77 -0.42 -0.82
N LEU A 115 15.56 -1.20 0.23
CA LEU A 115 14.24 -1.43 0.82
C LEU A 115 13.61 -0.11 1.31
N CYS A 116 14.36 0.70 2.06
CA CYS A 116 13.89 2.01 2.53
C CYS A 116 13.51 2.95 1.37
N ARG A 117 14.33 2.98 0.30
CA ARG A 117 14.02 3.78 -0.90
C ARG A 117 12.77 3.28 -1.61
N VAL A 118 12.58 1.96 -1.71
CA VAL A 118 11.38 1.37 -2.32
C VAL A 118 10.13 1.81 -1.56
N ILE A 119 10.12 1.65 -0.24
CA ILE A 119 8.96 2.02 0.58
C ILE A 119 8.70 3.53 0.46
N MET A 120 9.74 4.36 0.59
CA MET A 120 9.62 5.82 0.42
C MET A 120 8.96 6.19 -0.94
N LEU A 121 9.38 5.56 -2.04
CA LEU A 121 8.84 5.84 -3.36
C LEU A 121 7.38 5.36 -3.51
N THR A 122 7.04 4.19 -2.98
CA THR A 122 5.66 3.68 -3.04
C THR A 122 4.69 4.58 -2.26
N GLU A 123 5.09 5.03 -1.08
CA GLU A 123 4.30 5.91 -0.22
C GLU A 123 4.17 7.32 -0.81
N GLN A 124 5.26 7.91 -1.33
CA GLN A 124 5.18 9.20 -2.05
C GLN A 124 4.21 9.15 -3.23
N ARG A 125 4.15 8.00 -3.91
CA ARG A 125 3.21 7.80 -5.01
C ARG A 125 1.78 7.61 -4.50
N GLY A 126 1.59 6.87 -3.40
CA GLY A 126 0.31 6.74 -2.69
C GLY A 126 -0.28 8.11 -2.37
N TYR A 127 0.51 8.95 -1.70
CA TYR A 127 0.17 10.34 -1.40
C TYR A 127 -0.28 11.13 -2.64
N ALA A 128 0.52 11.13 -3.71
CA ALA A 128 0.16 11.83 -4.95
C ALA A 128 -1.12 11.29 -5.60
N GLN A 129 -1.36 9.98 -5.51
CA GLN A 129 -2.58 9.34 -6.01
C GLN A 129 -3.81 9.75 -5.20
N VAL A 130 -3.67 9.89 -3.87
CA VAL A 130 -4.74 10.37 -2.99
C VAL A 130 -5.09 11.83 -3.29
N GLU A 131 -4.12 12.68 -3.61
CA GLU A 131 -4.38 14.07 -4.04
C GLU A 131 -5.23 14.15 -5.32
N ILE A 132 -5.02 13.23 -6.26
CA ILE A 132 -5.84 13.12 -7.48
C ILE A 132 -7.24 12.64 -7.13
N ILE A 133 -7.35 11.64 -6.26
CA ILE A 133 -8.62 11.08 -5.77
C ILE A 133 -9.47 12.15 -5.08
N LEU A 134 -8.88 12.99 -4.24
CA LEU A 134 -9.56 14.07 -3.54
C LEU A 134 -10.10 15.17 -4.48
N LYS A 135 -9.63 15.22 -5.74
CA LYS A 135 -10.16 16.11 -6.79
C LYS A 135 -11.32 15.48 -7.58
N ASN A 136 -11.57 14.18 -7.44
CA ASN A 136 -12.59 13.45 -8.21
C ASN A 136 -13.99 13.61 -7.59
N ARG A 137 -14.91 14.26 -8.32
CA ARG A 137 -16.29 14.51 -7.89
C ARG A 137 -17.08 13.25 -7.56
N LEU A 138 -16.82 12.13 -8.25
CA LEU A 138 -17.53 10.87 -7.99
C LEU A 138 -17.18 10.33 -6.59
N ILE A 139 -15.90 10.38 -6.21
CA ILE A 139 -15.43 9.96 -4.90
C ILE A 139 -15.94 10.91 -3.82
N MET A 140 -15.83 12.22 -4.07
CA MET A 140 -16.25 13.25 -3.12
C MET A 140 -17.77 13.28 -2.87
N SER A 141 -18.56 12.56 -3.67
CA SER A 141 -20.00 12.41 -3.47
C SER A 141 -20.39 11.37 -2.41
N ASP A 142 -19.48 10.46 -2.04
CA ASP A 142 -19.66 9.55 -0.91
C ASP A 142 -19.01 10.15 0.34
N PRO A 143 -19.77 10.54 1.38
CA PRO A 143 -19.24 11.25 2.54
C PRO A 143 -18.29 10.39 3.38
N VAL A 144 -18.47 9.07 3.40
CA VAL A 144 -17.59 8.16 4.14
C VAL A 144 -16.30 7.96 3.36
N MET A 145 -16.38 7.67 2.06
CA MET A 145 -15.19 7.52 1.21
C MET A 145 -14.35 8.80 1.20
N LYS A 146 -14.99 9.97 1.09
CA LYS A 146 -14.33 11.27 1.23
C LYS A 146 -13.58 11.37 2.56
N ARG A 147 -14.22 10.99 3.67
CA ARG A 147 -13.61 11.09 5.00
C ARG A 147 -12.42 10.14 5.14
N ILE A 148 -12.51 8.92 4.61
CA ILE A 148 -11.42 7.95 4.60
C ILE A 148 -10.21 8.55 3.88
N PHE A 149 -10.38 9.01 2.63
CA PHE A 149 -9.26 9.59 1.87
C PHE A 149 -8.67 10.86 2.48
N GLN A 150 -9.47 11.66 3.20
CA GLN A 150 -8.93 12.81 3.94
C GLN A 150 -8.06 12.41 5.13
N ILE A 151 -8.38 11.29 5.78
CA ILE A 151 -7.57 10.74 6.87
C ILE A 151 -6.29 10.14 6.27
N VAL A 152 -6.42 9.30 5.26
CA VAL A 152 -5.27 8.71 4.53
C VAL A 152 -4.31 9.81 4.09
N HIS A 153 -4.78 10.83 3.36
CA HIS A 153 -3.97 11.95 2.91
C HIS A 153 -3.23 12.69 4.04
N LYS A 154 -3.85 12.77 5.23
CA LYS A 154 -3.23 13.44 6.38
C LYS A 154 -2.10 12.59 6.97
N ASP A 155 -2.26 11.28 6.97
CA ASP A 155 -1.34 10.33 7.60
C ASP A 155 -0.15 9.98 6.68
N GLU A 156 -0.36 9.97 5.35
CA GLU A 156 0.62 9.58 4.32
C GLU A 156 2.01 10.28 4.38
N PRO A 157 2.15 11.58 4.71
CA PRO A 157 3.47 12.16 4.94
C PRO A 157 4.28 11.42 6.01
N ASP A 158 3.62 10.93 7.06
CA ASP A 158 4.27 10.18 8.13
C ASP A 158 4.69 8.76 7.67
N HIS A 159 4.30 8.34 6.47
CA HIS A 159 4.59 7.02 5.91
C HIS A 159 5.90 7.02 5.10
N PHE A 160 6.21 8.10 4.35
CA PHE A 160 7.47 8.17 3.59
C PHE A 160 8.59 8.98 4.26
N LEU A 161 8.26 9.99 5.08
CA LEU A 161 9.26 10.86 5.71
C LEU A 161 10.26 10.13 6.63
N PRO A 162 9.88 9.08 7.39
CA PRO A 162 10.83 8.34 8.22
C PRO A 162 11.97 7.74 7.39
N TYR A 163 11.63 7.07 6.29
CA TYR A 163 12.60 6.48 5.38
C TYR A 163 13.45 7.54 4.69
N GLN A 164 12.84 8.65 4.27
CA GLN A 164 13.57 9.76 3.65
C GLN A 164 14.60 10.33 4.62
N ARG A 165 14.21 10.68 5.84
CA ARG A 165 15.11 11.23 6.86
C ARG A 165 16.23 10.25 7.19
N TRP A 166 15.91 8.96 7.34
CA TRP A 166 16.92 7.94 7.59
C TRP A 166 17.93 7.86 6.44
N LEU A 167 17.48 7.82 5.19
CA LEU A 167 18.35 7.81 4.00
C LEU A 167 19.19 9.10 3.86
N GLU A 168 18.64 10.25 4.23
CA GLU A 168 19.36 11.53 4.26
C GLU A 168 20.49 11.50 5.30
N ARG A 169 20.24 10.95 6.50
CA ARG A 169 21.27 10.74 7.53
C ARG A 169 22.41 9.85 7.05
N GLN A 170 22.13 8.86 6.18
CA GLN A 170 23.14 8.01 5.56
C GLN A 170 23.83 8.66 4.34
N GLY A 171 23.41 9.85 3.91
CA GLY A 171 23.94 10.53 2.71
C GLY A 171 23.50 9.91 1.38
N ARG A 172 22.40 9.14 1.36
CA ARG A 172 21.98 8.30 0.22
C ARG A 172 20.49 8.42 -0.15
N ALA A 173 19.91 9.58 0.11
CA ALA A 173 18.49 9.89 -0.14
C ALA A 173 18.07 9.86 -1.62
N THR A 174 19.01 9.99 -2.55
CA THR A 174 18.67 10.02 -3.98
C THR A 174 18.33 8.62 -4.49
N ALA A 175 17.04 8.42 -4.81
CA ALA A 175 16.59 7.26 -5.57
C ALA A 175 17.41 7.05 -6.85
N LYS A 176 17.82 5.81 -7.08
CA LYS A 176 18.53 5.42 -8.30
C LYS A 176 17.56 5.48 -9.49
N TRP A 177 18.08 5.77 -10.69
CA TRP A 177 17.25 5.91 -11.89
C TRP A 177 16.41 4.66 -12.22
N ASN A 178 16.93 3.47 -11.92
CA ASN A 178 16.23 2.21 -12.08
C ASN A 178 15.01 2.09 -11.14
N GLU A 179 15.11 2.56 -9.90
CA GLU A 179 14.02 2.56 -8.92
C GLU A 179 12.90 3.51 -9.38
N ARG A 180 13.24 4.71 -9.85
CA ARG A 180 12.27 5.66 -10.43
C ARG A 180 11.61 5.14 -11.71
N ALA A 181 12.36 4.45 -12.56
CA ALA A 181 11.82 3.87 -13.79
C ALA A 181 10.88 2.68 -13.49
N ALA A 182 11.25 1.83 -12.53
CA ALA A 182 10.39 0.75 -12.04
C ALA A 182 9.10 1.32 -11.45
N ASP A 183 9.22 2.36 -10.61
CA ASP A 183 8.09 3.08 -10.03
C ASP A 183 7.09 3.53 -11.10
N TRP A 184 7.59 4.29 -12.07
CA TRP A 184 6.79 4.81 -13.17
C TRP A 184 6.16 3.70 -14.01
N CYS A 185 6.90 2.65 -14.35
CA CYS A 185 6.41 1.53 -15.16
C CYS A 185 5.26 0.80 -14.46
N ILE A 186 5.45 0.46 -13.18
CA ILE A 186 4.43 -0.21 -12.35
C ILE A 186 3.17 0.66 -12.29
N HIS A 187 3.32 1.96 -12.05
CA HIS A 187 2.19 2.88 -11.98
C HIS A 187 1.41 2.91 -13.30
N LYS A 188 2.10 3.01 -14.44
CA LYS A 188 1.44 3.06 -15.76
C LYS A 188 0.70 1.76 -16.08
N ILE A 189 1.28 0.62 -15.77
CA ILE A 189 0.63 -0.69 -15.95
C ILE A 189 -0.64 -0.76 -15.09
N LEU A 190 -0.57 -0.33 -13.83
CA LEU A 190 -1.74 -0.33 -12.95
C LEU A 190 -2.84 0.57 -13.52
N MET A 191 -2.51 1.82 -13.81
CA MET A 191 -3.48 2.84 -14.22
C MET A 191 -4.09 2.60 -15.60
N LEU A 192 -3.32 2.09 -16.56
CA LEU A 192 -3.74 1.98 -17.96
C LEU A 192 -4.21 0.59 -18.37
N ALA A 193 -3.88 -0.45 -17.60
CA ALA A 193 -4.27 -1.81 -17.95
C ALA A 193 -5.07 -2.49 -16.83
N LYS A 194 -4.51 -2.60 -15.62
CA LYS A 194 -5.12 -3.39 -14.55
C LYS A 194 -6.40 -2.74 -14.00
N LEU A 195 -6.39 -1.43 -13.73
CA LEU A 195 -7.58 -0.71 -13.26
C LEU A 195 -8.72 -0.73 -14.29
N PRO A 196 -8.51 -0.43 -15.59
CA PRO A 196 -9.55 -0.56 -16.59
C PRO A 196 -10.08 -1.99 -16.71
N ALA A 197 -9.21 -3.01 -16.73
CA ALA A 197 -9.63 -4.40 -16.80
C ALA A 197 -10.51 -4.80 -15.61
N LEU A 198 -10.09 -4.44 -14.38
CA LEU A 198 -10.87 -4.69 -13.18
C LEU A 198 -12.19 -3.92 -13.18
N PHE A 199 -12.21 -2.68 -13.69
CA PHE A 199 -13.44 -1.91 -13.81
C PHE A 199 -14.46 -2.56 -14.76
N LEU A 200 -13.98 -3.05 -15.91
CA LEU A 200 -14.80 -3.64 -16.97
C LEU A 200 -15.26 -5.09 -16.66
N ASP A 201 -14.56 -5.81 -15.79
CA ASP A 201 -14.91 -7.19 -15.39
C ASP A 201 -16.11 -7.23 -14.42
N ALA A 202 -17.32 -7.06 -14.96
CA ALA A 202 -18.55 -7.09 -14.19
C ALA A 202 -18.83 -8.44 -13.49
N GLY A 203 -18.20 -9.53 -13.93
CA GLY A 203 -18.35 -10.88 -13.38
C GLY A 203 -17.36 -11.24 -12.28
N ARG A 204 -16.47 -10.31 -11.91
CA ARG A 204 -15.42 -10.56 -10.92
C ARG A 204 -16.02 -11.04 -9.58
N PRO A 205 -15.55 -12.17 -9.03
CA PRO A 205 -16.01 -12.64 -7.74
C PRO A 205 -15.65 -11.66 -6.62
N ARG A 206 -16.40 -11.76 -5.52
CA ARG A 206 -16.09 -11.10 -4.26
C ARG A 206 -15.35 -12.06 -3.33
N LEU A 207 -14.59 -11.52 -2.40
CA LEU A 207 -14.01 -12.34 -1.33
C LEU A 207 -15.10 -13.05 -0.53
N GLN A 208 -14.80 -14.24 -0.04
CA GLN A 208 -15.69 -15.01 0.85
C GLN A 208 -15.42 -14.74 2.32
N ARG A 209 -14.20 -14.32 2.66
CA ARG A 209 -13.72 -13.98 4.01
C ARG A 209 -12.90 -12.71 3.97
N TRP A 210 -12.74 -12.06 5.11
CA TRP A 210 -11.87 -10.89 5.19
C TRP A 210 -10.39 -11.31 5.18
N PRO A 211 -9.50 -10.53 4.55
CA PRO A 211 -8.08 -10.88 4.51
C PRO A 211 -7.44 -11.14 5.88
N ASP A 212 -7.81 -10.37 6.91
CA ASP A 212 -7.27 -10.48 8.26
C ASP A 212 -7.75 -11.72 9.03
N GLU A 213 -8.84 -12.35 8.58
CA GLU A 213 -9.33 -13.61 9.14
C GLU A 213 -8.47 -14.81 8.69
N ASP A 214 -7.82 -14.72 7.53
CA ASP A 214 -6.92 -15.77 7.03
C ASP A 214 -5.52 -15.69 7.70
N ASP A 215 -5.07 -14.49 8.07
CA ASP A 215 -3.82 -14.27 8.81
C ASP A 215 -3.90 -14.85 10.23
N ALA A 216 -5.05 -14.71 10.91
CA ALA A 216 -5.28 -15.29 12.22
C ALA A 216 -5.22 -16.83 12.24
N ILE A 217 -5.46 -17.48 11.08
CA ILE A 217 -5.39 -18.94 10.93
C ILE A 217 -3.94 -19.41 10.70
N THR A 218 -3.08 -18.56 10.12
CA THR A 218 -1.67 -18.88 9.82
C THR A 218 -0.69 -18.46 10.93
N ALA A 219 -1.12 -17.65 11.90
CA ALA A 219 -0.33 -17.21 13.06
C ALA A 219 -0.25 -18.25 14.23
N HIS A 220 -0.49 -19.53 13.97
CA HIS A 220 -0.44 -20.63 14.94
C HIS A 220 0.62 -21.68 14.60
#